data_AF-A0A927CID4-F1
#
_entry.id   AF-A0A927CID4-F1
#
_cell.length_a   1.000
_cell.length_b   1.000
_cell.length_c   1.000
_cell.angle_alpha   90.00
_cell.angle_beta   90.00
_cell.angle_gamma   90.00
#
_symmetry.space_group_name_H-M   'P 1'
#
loop_
_entity.id
_entity.type
_entity.pdbx_description
1 polymer ?
#
loop_
_entity_poly.entity_id
_entity_poly.type
_entity_poly.pdbx_seq_one_letter_code
_entity_poly.pdbx_strand_id
1 'polypeptide(L)'
;MAAKKKKLTPVQQEYQTLAKKKEPPRPLVKNCVRAFVAGGVICVFGQLLTEMFIHFFGFTEKTAGSPTVAVLIFIAVVLTSLGVYDKLAQWAGAGTAVPVTGFANSMCSAAIEHRSEGLVLGTGGNMFKLAGSVIVFGTVAAFIIGIIHMLLDWGGF
;
A
#
# COMPACT_ATOMS: atom_id res chain seq x y z
N MET A 1 15.76 12.84 12.73
CA MET A 1 15.41 13.38 14.07
C MET A 1 15.17 12.21 15.02
N ALA A 2 16.07 11.99 15.98
CA ALA A 2 15.90 10.96 17.00
C ALA A 2 14.71 11.33 17.91
N ALA A 3 13.73 10.43 18.02
CA ALA A 3 12.58 10.63 18.91
C ALA A 3 13.07 10.84 20.35
N LYS A 4 12.88 12.06 20.86
CA LYS A 4 13.17 12.47 22.23
C LYS A 4 12.36 11.55 23.16
N LYS A 5 12.99 10.54 23.78
CA LYS A 5 12.33 9.69 24.79
C LYS A 5 11.79 10.59 25.90
N LYS A 6 10.48 10.80 25.90
CA LYS A 6 9.74 11.44 27.00
C LYS A 6 10.12 10.70 28.29
N LYS A 7 10.66 11.41 29.29
CA LYS A 7 10.97 10.82 30.60
C LYS A 7 9.64 10.34 31.20
N LEU A 8 9.37 9.04 31.06
CA LEU A 8 8.18 8.39 31.59
C LEU A 8 8.25 8.40 33.11
N THR A 9 7.12 8.65 33.78
CA THR A 9 7.04 8.50 35.23
C THR A 9 7.25 7.02 35.62
N PRO A 10 7.75 6.72 36.84
CA PRO A 10 7.98 5.34 37.28
C PRO A 10 6.74 4.44 37.13
N VAL A 11 5.55 5.01 37.37
CA VAL A 11 4.25 4.34 37.19
C VAL A 11 3.96 4.01 35.72
N GLN A 12 4.33 4.89 34.78
CA GLN A 12 4.17 4.63 33.34
C GLN A 12 5.13 3.55 32.85
N GLN A 13 6.34 3.47 33.43
CA GLN A 13 7.28 2.40 33.12
C GLN A 13 6.75 1.05 33.60
N GLU A 14 6.29 0.94 34.86
CA GLU A 14 5.67 -0.28 35.39
C GLU A 14 4.44 -0.71 34.58
N TYR A 15 3.59 0.25 34.20
CA TYR A 15 2.43 -0.04 33.36
C TYR A 15 2.84 -0.59 31.99
N GLN A 16 3.90 -0.05 31.36
CA GLN A 16 4.42 -0.58 30.11
C GLN A 16 5.00 -1.99 30.26
N THR A 17 5.70 -2.31 31.35
CA THR A 17 6.20 -3.66 31.61
C THR A 17 5.07 -4.65 31.83
N LEU A 18 4.03 -4.24 32.57
CA LEU A 18 2.81 -5.04 32.76
C LEU A 18 2.04 -5.24 31.45
N ALA A 19 1.90 -4.19 30.64
CA ALA A 19 1.24 -4.24 29.34
C ALA A 19 1.98 -5.17 28.37
N LYS A 20 3.32 -5.06 28.26
CA LYS A 20 4.15 -5.94 27.44
C LYS A 20 4.06 -7.41 27.87
N LYS A 21 3.93 -7.67 29.18
CA LYS A 21 3.80 -9.03 29.71
C LYS A 21 2.43 -9.66 29.43
N LYS A 22 1.40 -8.84 29.22
CA LYS A 22 0.04 -9.27 28.84
C LYS A 22 -0.22 -9.25 27.33
N GLU A 23 0.68 -8.67 26.54
CA GLU A 23 0.52 -8.57 25.09
C GLU A 23 0.74 -9.95 24.45
N PRO A 24 -0.23 -10.49 23.68
CA PRO A 24 -0.07 -11.79 23.04
C PRO A 24 1.09 -11.74 22.02
N PRO A 25 1.95 -12.77 21.97
CA PRO A 25 3.05 -12.80 21.01
C PRO A 25 2.50 -12.81 19.58
N ARG A 26 2.93 -11.84 18.79
CA ARG A 26 2.53 -11.72 17.38
C ARG A 26 3.26 -12.81 16.59
N PRO A 27 2.58 -13.76 15.93
CA PRO A 27 3.25 -14.84 15.20
C PRO A 27 3.86 -14.31 13.90
N LEU A 28 5.07 -13.75 14.00
CA LEU A 28 5.77 -13.05 12.90
C LEU A 28 5.92 -13.94 11.67
N VAL A 29 6.43 -15.17 11.83
CA VAL A 29 6.66 -16.11 10.72
C VAL A 29 5.35 -16.44 9.99
N LYS A 30 4.28 -16.71 10.74
CA LYS A 30 2.96 -17.04 10.17
C LYS A 30 2.39 -15.86 9.38
N ASN A 31 2.54 -14.64 9.89
CA ASN A 31 2.08 -13.44 9.20
C ASN A 31 2.92 -13.15 7.96
N CYS A 32 4.23 -13.36 8.01
CA CYS A 32 5.12 -13.22 6.85
C CYS A 32 4.75 -14.21 5.74
N VAL A 33 4.53 -15.49 6.08
CA VAL A 33 4.12 -16.51 5.09
C VAL A 33 2.78 -16.15 4.47
N ARG A 34 1.79 -15.74 5.26
CA ARG A 34 0.49 -15.28 4.75
C ARG A 34 0.62 -14.07 3.84
N ALA A 35 1.41 -13.08 4.22
CA ALA A 35 1.65 -11.88 3.42
C ALA A 35 2.37 -12.23 2.11
N PHE A 36 3.36 -13.11 2.15
CA PHE A 36 4.07 -13.57 0.95
C PHE A 36 3.14 -14.29 -0.03
N VAL A 37 2.33 -15.24 0.47
CA VAL A 37 1.39 -16.00 -0.37
C VAL A 37 0.32 -15.07 -0.95
N ALA A 38 -0.28 -14.20 -0.14
CA ALA A 38 -1.31 -13.29 -0.63
C ALA A 38 -0.78 -12.28 -1.66
N GLY A 39 0.40 -11.69 -1.39
CA GLY A 39 1.06 -10.81 -2.35
C GLY A 39 1.46 -11.54 -3.63
N GLY A 40 2.02 -12.74 -3.51
CA GLY A 40 2.38 -13.59 -4.65
C GLY A 40 1.19 -13.94 -5.53
N VAL A 41 0.04 -14.29 -4.94
CA VAL A 41 -1.20 -14.56 -5.70
C VAL A 41 -1.67 -13.32 -6.46
N ILE A 42 -1.61 -12.13 -5.86
CA ILE A 42 -1.97 -10.88 -6.56
C ILE A 42 -1.00 -10.61 -7.72
N CYS A 43 0.30 -10.84 -7.53
CA CYS A 43 1.29 -10.68 -8.59
C CYS A 43 1.07 -11.66 -9.75
N VAL A 44 0.82 -12.94 -9.44
CA VAL A 44 0.51 -13.96 -10.47
C VAL A 44 -0.77 -13.58 -11.22
N PHE A 45 -1.80 -13.11 -10.52
CA PHE A 45 -3.02 -12.64 -11.15
C PHE A 45 -2.78 -11.42 -12.06
N GLY A 46 -1.97 -10.46 -11.62
CA GLY A 46 -1.55 -9.33 -12.45
C GLY A 46 -0.77 -9.77 -13.68
N GLN A 47 0.15 -10.72 -13.54
CA GLN A 47 0.90 -11.26 -14.68
C GLN A 47 -0.02 -11.96 -15.68
N LEU A 48 -0.99 -12.76 -15.22
CA LEU A 48 -2.00 -13.38 -16.09
C LEU A 48 -2.82 -12.34 -16.87
N LEU A 49 -3.18 -11.22 -16.24
CA LEU A 49 -3.86 -10.13 -16.93
C LEU A 49 -2.95 -9.48 -17.98
N THR A 50 -1.67 -9.22 -17.66
CA THR A 50 -0.69 -8.69 -18.61
C THR A 50 -0.54 -9.60 -19.83
N GLU A 51 -0.37 -10.90 -19.62
CA GLU A 51 -0.27 -11.89 -20.69
C GLU A 51 -1.54 -11.93 -21.55
N MET A 52 -2.71 -11.81 -20.92
CA MET A 52 -3.98 -11.74 -21.64
C MET A 52 -4.04 -10.50 -22.55
N PHE A 53 -3.59 -9.34 -22.08
CA PHE A 53 -3.55 -8.13 -22.91
C PHE A 53 -2.56 -8.23 -24.07
N ILE A 54 -1.40 -8.88 -23.85
CA ILE A 54 -0.40 -9.09 -24.89
C ILE A 54 -0.94 -10.06 -25.96
N HIS A 55 -1.48 -11.21 -25.55
CA HIS A 55 -1.87 -12.27 -26.46
C HIS A 55 -3.23 -12.04 -27.16
N PHE A 56 -4.22 -11.46 -26.48
CA PHE A 56 -5.57 -11.31 -27.03
C PHE A 56 -5.88 -9.90 -27.54
N PHE A 57 -5.25 -8.86 -26.97
CA PHE A 57 -5.51 -7.46 -27.33
C PHE A 57 -4.37 -6.83 -28.13
N GLY A 58 -3.29 -7.56 -28.42
CA GLY A 58 -2.18 -7.10 -29.25
C GLY A 58 -1.34 -6.00 -28.61
N PHE A 59 -1.37 -5.87 -27.28
CA PHE A 59 -0.49 -4.95 -26.56
C PHE A 59 0.96 -5.47 -26.60
N THR A 60 1.91 -4.54 -26.55
CA THR A 60 3.32 -4.90 -26.32
C THR A 60 3.59 -4.99 -24.83
N GLU A 61 4.65 -5.69 -24.41
CA GLU A 61 5.05 -5.78 -22.99
C GLU A 61 5.15 -4.40 -22.32
N LYS A 62 5.59 -3.38 -23.07
CA LYS A 62 5.72 -2.01 -22.57
C LYS A 62 4.37 -1.30 -22.38
N THR A 63 3.34 -1.66 -23.14
CA THR A 63 2.03 -0.99 -23.10
C THR A 63 0.98 -1.76 -22.32
N ALA A 64 1.18 -3.06 -22.07
CA ALA A 64 0.24 -3.92 -21.34
C ALA A 64 0.18 -3.65 -19.82
N GLY A 65 1.19 -2.98 -19.24
CA GLY A 65 1.21 -2.67 -17.80
C GLY A 65 0.09 -1.71 -17.37
N SER A 66 -0.15 -0.64 -18.15
CA SER A 66 -1.19 0.35 -17.84
C SER A 66 -2.61 -0.23 -17.75
N PRO A 67 -3.11 -1.00 -18.75
CA PRO A 67 -4.44 -1.60 -18.67
C PRO A 67 -4.52 -2.67 -17.56
N THR A 68 -3.44 -3.41 -17.30
CA THR A 68 -3.38 -4.39 -16.20
C THR A 68 -3.61 -3.73 -14.85
N VAL A 69 -2.86 -2.66 -14.56
CA VAL A 69 -3.00 -1.91 -13.31
C VAL A 69 -4.40 -1.30 -13.20
N ALA A 70 -4.95 -0.77 -14.30
CA ALA A 70 -6.31 -0.22 -14.30
C ALA A 70 -7.37 -1.27 -13.94
N VAL A 71 -7.30 -2.48 -14.50
CA VAL A 71 -8.22 -3.58 -14.17
C VAL A 71 -8.05 -4.04 -12.72
N LEU A 72 -6.81 -4.16 -12.23
CA LEU A 72 -6.54 -4.53 -10.84
C LEU A 72 -7.13 -3.50 -9.85
N ILE A 73 -6.95 -2.20 -10.13
CA ILE A 73 -7.54 -1.12 -9.33
C ILE A 73 -9.06 -1.21 -9.36
N PHE A 74 -9.66 -1.41 -10.54
CA PHE A 74 -11.11 -1.51 -10.69
C PHE A 74 -11.69 -2.67 -9.88
N ILE A 75 -11.11 -3.88 -10.00
CA ILE A 75 -11.53 -5.06 -9.24
C ILE A 75 -11.39 -4.80 -7.74
N ALA A 76 -10.27 -4.20 -7.31
CA ALA A 76 -10.05 -3.88 -5.91
C ALA A 76 -11.14 -2.92 -5.38
N VAL A 77 -11.41 -1.81 -6.08
CA VAL A 77 -12.44 -0.83 -5.68
C VAL A 77 -13.84 -1.46 -5.61
N VAL A 78 -14.19 -2.32 -6.57
CA VAL A 78 -15.47 -3.05 -6.54
C VAL A 78 -15.55 -3.97 -5.33
N LEU A 79 -14.50 -4.77 -5.08
CA LEU A 79 -14.46 -5.68 -3.92
C LEU A 79 -14.45 -4.92 -2.58
N THR A 80 -13.82 -3.74 -2.51
CA THR A 80 -13.85 -2.85 -1.34
C THR A 80 -15.24 -2.30 -1.11
N SER A 81 -15.91 -1.85 -2.18
CA SER A 81 -17.28 -1.32 -2.11
C SER A 81 -18.29 -2.39 -1.66
N LEU A 82 -18.03 -3.66 -1.99
CA LEU A 82 -18.81 -4.81 -1.52
C LEU A 82 -18.42 -5.29 -0.11
N GLY A 83 -17.40 -4.70 0.52
CA GLY A 83 -16.90 -5.07 1.85
C GLY A 83 -16.14 -6.41 1.91
N VAL A 84 -15.87 -7.04 0.76
CA VAL A 84 -15.15 -8.31 0.67
C VAL A 84 -13.65 -8.09 0.77
N TYR A 85 -13.14 -7.04 0.11
CA TYR A 85 -11.70 -6.77 0.09
C TYR A 85 -11.16 -6.48 1.49
N ASP A 86 -11.88 -5.72 2.32
CA ASP A 86 -11.42 -5.40 3.68
C ASP A 86 -11.26 -6.65 4.56
N LYS A 87 -12.15 -7.65 4.43
CA LYS A 87 -12.02 -8.93 5.15
C LYS A 87 -10.80 -9.73 4.68
N LEU A 88 -10.59 -9.77 3.37
CA LEU A 88 -9.40 -10.41 2.78
C LEU A 88 -8.13 -9.68 3.24
N ALA A 89 -8.15 -8.35 3.26
CA ALA A 89 -7.02 -7.53 3.65
C ALA A 89 -6.64 -7.70 5.12
N GLN A 90 -7.63 -7.82 6.02
CA GLN A 90 -7.38 -8.11 7.44
C GLN A 90 -6.71 -9.47 7.65
N TRP A 91 -7.04 -10.47 6.81
CA TRP A 91 -6.44 -11.81 6.91
C TRP A 91 -5.06 -11.91 6.25
N ALA A 92 -4.90 -11.32 5.06
CA ALA A 92 -3.68 -11.31 4.28
C ALA A 92 -2.62 -10.32 4.81
N GLY A 93 -3.06 -9.30 5.56
CA GLY A 93 -2.21 -8.30 6.16
C GLY A 93 -1.40 -7.51 5.13
N ALA A 94 -0.08 -7.48 5.30
CA ALA A 94 0.81 -6.71 4.43
C ALA A 94 0.77 -7.18 2.95
N GLY A 95 0.42 -8.45 2.68
CA GLY A 95 0.40 -9.00 1.33
C GLY A 95 -0.59 -8.34 0.38
N THR A 96 -1.72 -7.87 0.90
CA THR A 96 -2.75 -7.13 0.15
C THR A 96 -2.61 -5.62 0.27
N ALA A 97 -1.82 -5.13 1.23
CA ALA A 97 -1.63 -3.70 1.50
C ALA A 97 -0.51 -3.08 0.66
N VAL A 98 0.54 -3.84 0.33
CA VAL A 98 1.70 -3.37 -0.44
C VAL A 98 1.42 -3.22 -1.95
N PRO A 99 0.68 -4.13 -2.63
CA PRO A 99 0.37 -3.98 -4.04
C PRO A 99 -0.55 -2.79 -4.35
N VAL A 100 -0.67 -2.42 -5.63
CA VAL A 100 -1.51 -1.29 -6.10
C VAL A 100 -2.98 -1.41 -5.65
N THR A 101 -3.45 -2.65 -5.46
CA THR A 101 -4.81 -2.98 -4.99
C THR A 101 -5.03 -2.55 -3.53
N GLY A 102 -3.99 -2.58 -2.69
CA GLY A 102 -4.06 -2.12 -1.30
C GLY A 102 -4.18 -0.60 -1.19
N PHE A 103 -3.49 0.12 -2.07
CA PHE A 103 -3.67 1.57 -2.20
C PHE A 103 -5.09 1.90 -2.70
N ALA A 104 -5.58 1.18 -3.71
CA ALA A 104 -6.95 1.33 -4.21
C ALA A 104 -8.01 1.08 -3.12
N ASN A 105 -7.84 0.02 -2.31
CA ASN A 105 -8.71 -0.24 -1.15
C ASN A 105 -8.70 0.93 -0.18
N SER A 106 -7.52 1.40 0.24
CA SER A 106 -7.39 2.50 1.21
C SER A 106 -8.04 3.79 0.70
N MET A 107 -7.88 4.11 -0.59
CA MET A 107 -8.53 5.25 -1.23
C MET A 107 -10.05 5.12 -1.27
N CYS A 108 -10.55 3.93 -1.64
CA CYS A 108 -11.98 3.64 -1.71
C CYS A 108 -12.62 3.65 -0.31
N SER A 109 -12.00 3.02 0.68
CA SER A 109 -12.46 3.05 2.07
C SER A 109 -12.50 4.47 2.62
N ALA A 110 -11.48 5.31 2.36
CA ALA A 110 -11.51 6.73 2.74
C ALA A 110 -12.64 7.50 2.06
N ALA A 111 -12.97 7.15 0.81
CA ALA A 111 -14.09 7.77 0.10
C ALA A 111 -15.45 7.39 0.69
N ILE A 112 -15.61 6.13 1.09
CA ILE A 112 -16.84 5.59 1.68
C ILE A 112 -17.03 6.13 3.11
N GLU A 113 -16.00 6.08 3.95
CA GLU A 113 -16.06 6.47 5.36
C GLU A 113 -16.35 7.98 5.51
N HIS A 114 -15.66 8.83 4.75
CA HIS A 114 -15.79 10.28 4.84
C HIS A 114 -16.84 10.86 3.88
N ARG A 115 -17.74 10.03 3.34
CA ARG A 115 -18.83 10.49 2.48
C ARG A 115 -19.79 11.44 3.19
N SER A 116 -20.04 11.20 4.47
CA SER A 116 -20.93 12.01 5.33
C SER A 116 -20.40 13.44 5.56
N GLU A 117 -19.09 13.64 5.44
CA GLU A 117 -18.41 14.93 5.58
C GLU A 117 -18.47 15.78 4.28
N GLY A 118 -19.12 15.28 3.23
CA GLY A 118 -19.29 15.96 1.95
C GLY A 118 -18.19 15.67 0.93
N LEU A 119 -18.48 15.93 -0.35
CA LEU A 119 -17.62 15.49 -1.47
C LEU A 119 -16.25 16.19 -1.51
N VAL A 120 -16.18 17.47 -1.16
CA VAL A 120 -14.94 18.26 -1.26
C VAL A 120 -14.12 18.15 0.02
N LEU A 121 -14.70 18.52 1.16
CA LEU A 121 -14.00 18.59 2.44
C LEU A 121 -13.79 17.21 3.08
N GLY A 122 -14.75 16.29 2.91
CA GLY A 122 -14.69 14.92 3.40
C GLY A 122 -13.98 13.97 2.44
N THR A 123 -14.69 13.53 1.40
CA THR A 123 -14.22 12.53 0.44
C THR A 123 -12.94 12.98 -0.28
N GLY A 124 -12.99 14.11 -0.99
CA GLY A 124 -11.86 14.63 -1.76
C GLY A 124 -10.66 14.96 -0.88
N GLY A 125 -10.87 15.65 0.24
CA GLY A 125 -9.82 16.01 1.18
C GLY A 125 -9.06 14.81 1.75
N ASN A 126 -9.76 13.76 2.17
CA ASN A 126 -9.11 12.58 2.78
C ASN A 126 -8.44 11.67 1.73
N MET A 127 -9.06 11.49 0.56
CA MET A 127 -8.42 10.82 -0.57
C MET A 127 -7.14 11.55 -1.02
N PHE A 128 -7.17 12.88 -1.08
CA PHE A 128 -6.03 13.69 -1.48
C PHE A 128 -4.89 13.68 -0.45
N LYS A 129 -5.18 13.61 0.85
CA LYS A 129 -4.12 13.42 1.87
C LYS A 129 -3.36 12.12 1.64
N LEU A 130 -4.06 11.02 1.38
CA LEU A 130 -3.45 9.73 1.08
C LEU A 130 -2.62 9.79 -0.22
N ALA A 131 -3.24 10.20 -1.34
CA ALA A 131 -2.56 10.28 -2.63
C ALA A 131 -1.42 11.31 -2.65
N GLY A 132 -1.62 12.46 -2.04
CA GLY A 132 -0.65 13.55 -1.97
C GLY A 132 0.64 13.11 -1.28
N SER A 133 0.54 12.34 -0.19
CA SER A 133 1.74 11.79 0.46
C SER A 133 2.55 10.90 -0.48
N VAL A 134 1.90 10.01 -1.22
CA VAL A 134 2.55 9.10 -2.18
C VAL A 134 3.19 9.88 -3.33
N ILE A 135 2.49 10.88 -3.87
CA ILE A 135 3.01 11.72 -4.97
C ILE A 135 4.24 12.49 -4.52
N VAL A 136 4.21 13.12 -3.34
CA VAL A 136 5.34 13.91 -2.84
C VAL A 136 6.55 13.02 -2.59
N PHE A 137 6.40 11.91 -1.86
CA PHE A 137 7.52 11.02 -1.59
C PHE A 137 8.04 10.33 -2.85
N GLY A 138 7.15 9.92 -3.76
CA GLY A 138 7.53 9.31 -5.04
C GLY A 138 8.32 10.26 -5.93
N THR A 139 7.86 11.51 -6.07
CA THR A 139 8.52 12.52 -6.90
C THR A 139 9.89 12.92 -6.32
N VAL A 140 9.97 13.14 -5.01
CA VAL A 140 11.23 13.49 -4.34
C VAL A 140 12.23 12.33 -4.41
N ALA A 141 11.78 11.09 -4.20
CA ALA A 141 12.65 9.92 -4.35
C ALA A 141 13.17 9.78 -5.79
N ALA A 142 12.30 9.91 -6.79
CA ALA A 142 12.69 9.88 -8.21
C ALA A 142 13.69 10.99 -8.56
N PHE A 143 13.51 12.19 -8.02
CA PHE A 143 14.45 13.30 -8.19
C PHE A 143 15.83 12.99 -7.60
N ILE A 144 15.89 12.48 -6.37
CA ILE A 144 17.16 12.10 -5.72
C ILE A 144 17.85 10.98 -6.50
N ILE A 145 17.12 9.92 -6.88
CA ILE A 145 17.67 8.81 -7.69
C ILE A 145 18.18 9.34 -9.04
N GLY A 146 17.43 10.25 -9.68
CA GLY A 146 17.83 10.88 -10.93
C GLY A 146 19.14 11.68 -10.81
N ILE A 147 19.32 12.45 -9.72
CA ILE A 147 20.59 13.15 -9.45
C ILE A 147 21.73 12.16 -9.23
N ILE A 148 21.51 11.09 -8.46
CA ILE A 148 22.52 10.06 -8.22
C ILE A 148 22.95 9.42 -9.55
N HIS A 149 22.00 9.03 -10.39
CA HIS A 149 22.27 8.49 -11.72
C HIS A 149 23.06 9.47 -12.60
N MET A 150 22.66 10.74 -12.64
CA MET A 150 23.35 11.77 -13.42
C MET A 150 24.81 11.97 -12.96
N LEU A 151 25.07 11.95 -11.65
CA LEU A 151 26.42 12.10 -11.10
C LEU A 151 27.30 10.86 -11.34
N LEU A 152 26.70 9.66 -11.34
CA LEU A 152 27.40 8.42 -11.66
C LEU A 152 27.76 8.35 -13.15
N ASP A 153 26.82 8.66 -14.05
CA ASP A 153 27.06 8.70 -15.50
C ASP A 153 28.10 9.77 -15.89
N TRP A 154 28.12 10.92 -15.19
CA TRP A 154 29.13 11.97 -15.39
C TRP A 154 30.51 11.59 -14.86
N GLY A 155 30.59 10.67 -13.89
CA GLY A 155 31.83 10.24 -13.23
C GLY A 155 32.67 9.21 -14.00
N GLY A 156 32.18 8.69 -15.14
CA GLY A 156 32.96 7.82 -16.02
C GLY A 156 33.28 6.43 -15.45
N PHE A 157 32.25 5.70 -14.97
CA PHE A 157 32.27 4.25 -14.86
C PHE A 157 31.11 3.65 -15.66
#